data_AF-A0A484LES3-F1
#
_entry.id   AF-A0A484LES3-F1
#
_cell.length_a   1.000
_cell.length_b   1.000
_cell.length_c   1.000
_cell.angle_alpha   90.00
_cell.angle_beta   90.00
_cell.angle_gamma   90.00
#
_symmetry.space_group_name_H-M   'P 1'
#
loop_
_entity.id
_entity.type
_entity.pdbx_description
1 polymer ?
#
loop_
_entity_poly.entity_id
_entity_poly.type
_entity_poly.pdbx_seq_one_letter_code
_entity_poly.pdbx_strand_id
1 'polypeptide(L)'
;MNNRRSTLGMAPLKVLVILIDEDKVREAGLGENLRVQVSGIEEDDILSSSVLCSVVRLVPAVTRFVAHLSIKELLDNVGFLRARLLLCGLLILCKLMNFNC
;
A
#
# COMPACT_ATOMS: atom_id res chain seq x y z
N MET A 1 5.53 22.71 -20.57
CA MET A 1 4.07 22.74 -20.30
C MET A 1 3.66 21.41 -19.70
N ASN A 2 2.98 21.47 -18.56
CA ASN A 2 2.75 20.40 -17.58
C ASN A 2 1.92 19.22 -18.11
N ASN A 3 2.48 18.01 -18.09
CA ASN A 3 1.75 16.76 -18.31
C ASN A 3 1.09 16.29 -17.00
N ARG A 4 -0.02 16.92 -16.61
CA ARG A 4 -0.87 16.44 -15.50
C ARG A 4 -1.73 15.28 -16.00
N ARG A 5 -1.17 14.07 -16.07
CA ARG A 5 -1.99 12.85 -16.00
C ARG A 5 -2.18 12.54 -14.52
N SER A 6 -3.22 13.13 -13.93
CA SER A 6 -3.69 12.80 -12.60
C SER A 6 -4.25 11.37 -12.60
N THR A 7 -3.38 10.39 -12.40
CA THR A 7 -3.76 9.11 -11.80
C THR A 7 -4.14 9.44 -10.35
N LEU A 8 -5.44 9.49 -10.07
CA LEU A 8 -6.05 9.89 -8.81
C LEU A 8 -5.36 9.17 -7.63
N GLY A 9 -4.43 9.85 -6.94
CA GLY A 9 -3.73 9.33 -5.75
C GLY A 9 -2.24 8.99 -5.89
N MET A 10 -1.58 9.23 -7.02
CA MET A 10 -0.12 9.06 -7.16
C MET A 10 0.59 10.41 -7.29
N ALA A 11 1.56 10.67 -6.42
CA ALA A 11 2.38 11.88 -6.43
C ALA A 11 3.86 11.53 -6.70
N PRO A 12 4.55 12.24 -7.62
CA PRO A 12 5.98 12.06 -7.80
C PRO A 12 6.75 12.64 -6.61
N LEU A 13 7.74 11.91 -6.13
CA LEU A 13 8.63 12.36 -5.05
C LEU A 13 10.07 11.98 -5.34
N LYS A 14 10.98 12.64 -4.63
CA LYS A 14 12.41 12.37 -4.68
C LYS A 14 12.92 11.96 -3.31
N VAL A 15 13.51 10.77 -3.23
CA VAL A 15 14.23 10.31 -2.05
C VAL A 15 15.55 11.07 -1.94
N LEU A 16 15.79 11.69 -0.79
CA LEU A 16 16.98 12.47 -0.49
C LEU A 16 18.01 11.63 0.26
N VAL A 17 17.56 10.88 1.27
CA VAL A 17 18.42 10.10 2.17
C VAL A 17 17.73 8.79 2.53
N ILE A 18 18.52 7.72 2.63
CA ILE A 18 18.10 6.41 3.15
C ILE A 18 18.91 6.15 4.43
N LEU A 19 18.21 5.72 5.48
CA LEU A 19 18.78 5.46 6.80
C LEU A 19 18.40 4.03 7.23
N ILE A 20 19.38 3.27 7.70
CA ILE A 20 19.21 1.97 8.38
C ILE A 20 19.77 2.14 9.79
N ASP A 21 18.96 1.91 10.82
CA ASP A 21 19.37 2.06 12.23
C ASP A 21 20.11 3.40 12.53
N GLU A 22 19.68 4.49 11.87
CA GLU A 22 20.26 5.84 11.91
C GLU A 22 21.52 6.08 11.05
N ASP A 23 22.09 5.05 10.42
CA ASP A 23 23.22 5.18 9.50
C ASP A 23 22.77 5.50 8.08
N LYS A 24 23.42 6.53 7.49
CA LYS A 24 23.18 6.91 6.09
C LYS A 24 23.80 5.88 5.15
N VAL A 25 22.96 5.21 4.39
CA VAL A 25 23.37 4.22 3.39
C VAL A 25 23.08 4.71 1.97
N ARG A 26 23.84 4.18 1.00
CA ARG A 26 23.64 4.49 -0.43
C ARG A 26 22.55 3.64 -1.07
N GLU A 27 22.44 2.41 -0.59
CA GLU A 27 21.51 1.40 -1.07
C GLU A 27 21.03 0.57 0.11
N ALA A 28 19.84 -0.01 -0.03
CA ALA A 28 19.22 -0.86 0.97
C ALA A 28 18.76 -2.16 0.31
N GLY A 29 18.85 -3.25 1.06
CA GLY A 29 18.37 -4.57 0.67
C GLY A 29 16.87 -4.75 0.86
N LEU A 30 16.34 -5.85 0.33
CA LEU A 30 14.96 -6.26 0.58
C LEU A 30 14.81 -6.78 2.02
N GLY A 31 13.73 -6.41 2.69
CA GLY A 31 13.39 -6.91 4.03
C GLY A 31 13.99 -6.10 5.19
N GLU A 32 14.72 -5.03 4.89
CA GLU A 32 15.25 -4.11 5.89
C GLU A 32 14.22 -3.03 6.25
N ASN A 33 14.20 -2.60 7.52
CA ASN A 33 13.36 -1.50 7.95
C ASN A 33 14.10 -0.18 7.70
N LEU A 34 13.57 0.63 6.78
CA LEU A 34 14.24 1.84 6.31
C LEU A 34 13.53 3.08 6.80
N ARG A 35 14.31 4.11 7.16
CA ARG A 35 13.82 5.47 7.26
C ARG A 35 14.28 6.24 6.04
N VAL A 36 13.35 6.86 5.32
CA VAL A 36 13.65 7.61 4.11
C VAL A 36 13.23 9.07 4.28
N GLN A 37 14.12 9.97 3.89
CA GLN A 37 13.78 11.39 3.78
C GLN A 37 13.39 11.68 2.34
N VAL A 38 12.21 12.28 2.15
CA VAL A 38 11.64 12.54 0.82
C VAL A 38 11.39 14.02 0.61
N SER A 39 11.26 14.43 -0.66
CA SER A 39 10.92 15.79 -1.07
C SER A 39 9.95 15.77 -2.25
N GLY A 40 9.16 16.84 -2.39
CA GLY A 40 8.19 17.00 -3.48
C GLY A 40 6.76 16.57 -3.14
N ILE A 41 6.51 16.20 -1.88
CA ILE A 41 5.19 15.90 -1.32
C ILE A 41 5.08 16.59 0.05
N GLU A 42 3.91 17.13 0.37
CA GLU A 42 3.65 17.70 1.69
C GLU A 42 3.33 16.58 2.70
N GLU A 43 3.67 16.78 3.97
CA GLU A 43 3.45 15.77 5.01
C GLU A 43 1.96 15.42 5.15
N ASP A 44 1.08 16.41 4.99
CA ASP A 44 -0.38 16.23 5.04
C ASP A 44 -0.92 15.31 3.92
N ASP A 45 -0.18 15.18 2.82
CA ASP A 45 -0.53 14.28 1.70
C ASP A 45 -0.03 12.84 1.93
N ILE A 46 0.82 12.60 2.93
CA ILE A 46 1.38 11.26 3.23
C ILE A 46 0.51 10.57 4.28
N LEU A 47 -0.33 9.64 3.82
CA LEU A 47 -1.05 8.73 4.72
C LEU A 47 -0.15 7.57 5.16
N SER A 48 -0.35 7.04 6.37
CA SER A 48 0.35 5.82 6.84
C SER A 48 0.06 4.57 5.99
N SER A 49 -0.97 4.63 5.15
CA SER A 49 -1.34 3.62 4.16
C SER A 49 -0.64 3.78 2.81
N SER A 50 0.16 4.83 2.63
CA SER A 50 0.84 5.12 1.37
C SER A 50 2.01 4.17 1.16
N VAL A 51 2.21 3.76 -0.09
CA VAL A 51 3.28 2.85 -0.48
C VAL A 51 4.14 3.51 -1.54
N LEU A 52 5.46 3.50 -1.34
CA LEU A 52 6.41 3.93 -2.36
C LEU A 52 6.56 2.84 -3.42
N CYS A 53 6.50 3.20 -4.70
CA CYS A 53 6.69 2.26 -5.80
C CYS A 53 7.57 2.86 -6.91
N SER A 54 8.03 2.01 -7.83
CA SER A 54 8.82 2.43 -8.97
C SER A 54 7.99 3.23 -9.97
N VAL A 55 8.56 4.31 -10.50
CA VAL A 55 7.95 5.09 -11.60
C VAL A 55 7.80 4.29 -12.90
N VAL A 56 8.57 3.20 -13.07
CA VAL A 56 8.52 2.33 -14.26
C VAL A 56 7.51 1.21 -14.08
N ARG A 57 7.32 0.72 -12.85
CA ARG A 57 6.40 -0.37 -12.50
C ARG A 57 5.46 0.10 -11.39
N LEU A 58 4.43 0.84 -11.81
CA LEU A 58 3.41 1.37 -10.92
C LEU A 58 2.56 0.23 -10.34
N VAL A 59 2.24 0.33 -9.05
CA VAL A 59 1.30 -0.57 -8.38
C VAL A 59 -0.10 0.03 -8.48
N PRO A 60 -1.07 -0.62 -9.14
CA PRO A 60 -2.41 -0.08 -9.27
C PRO A 60 -3.13 -0.05 -7.90
N ALA A 61 -3.63 1.12 -7.51
CA ALA A 61 -4.50 1.26 -6.35
C ALA A 61 -5.95 0.96 -6.75
N VAL A 62 -6.52 -0.13 -6.23
CA VAL A 62 -7.88 -0.57 -6.53
C VAL A 62 -8.71 -0.68 -5.26
N THR A 63 -9.98 -0.26 -5.33
CA THR A 63 -10.94 -0.38 -4.22
C THR A 63 -11.74 -1.68 -4.28
N ARG A 64 -11.66 -2.40 -5.40
CA ARG A 64 -12.36 -3.66 -5.64
C ARG A 64 -11.40 -4.60 -6.37
N PHE A 65 -11.32 -5.83 -5.90
CA PHE A 65 -10.52 -6.87 -6.53
C PHE A 65 -11.22 -8.21 -6.33
N VAL A 66 -10.87 -9.18 -7.16
CA VAL A 66 -11.29 -10.57 -7.03
C VAL A 66 -10.10 -11.34 -6.48
N ALA A 67 -10.31 -12.15 -5.45
CA ALA A 67 -9.28 -13.00 -4.87
C ALA A 67 -9.87 -14.35 -4.46
N HIS A 68 -9.01 -15.36 -4.45
CA HIS A 68 -9.35 -16.65 -3.85
C HIS A 68 -9.19 -16.56 -2.34
N LEU A 69 -10.27 -16.85 -1.61
CA LEU A 69 -10.28 -16.88 -0.16
C LEU A 69 -10.28 -18.35 0.30
N SER A 70 -9.25 -18.74 1.04
CA SER A 70 -9.24 -20.02 1.75
C SER A 70 -9.61 -19.78 3.20
N ILE A 71 -10.80 -20.22 3.60
CA ILE A 71 -11.29 -20.08 4.96
C ILE A 71 -10.96 -21.38 5.69
N LYS A 72 -10.14 -21.29 6.74
CA LYS A 72 -9.70 -22.48 7.49
C LYS A 72 -10.77 -22.99 8.44
N GLU A 73 -11.46 -22.08 9.13
CA GLU A 73 -12.57 -22.37 10.05
C GLU A 73 -13.61 -21.26 9.89
N LEU A 74 -14.83 -21.62 9.49
CA LEU A 74 -15.96 -20.70 9.40
C LEU A 74 -17.03 -21.17 10.40
N LEU A 75 -17.49 -20.27 11.27
CA LEU A 75 -18.68 -20.53 12.08
C LEU A 75 -19.91 -20.34 11.18
N ASP A 76 -20.66 -21.43 10.95
CA ASP A 76 -21.66 -21.64 9.89
C ASP A 76 -22.86 -20.67 9.81
N ASN A 77 -22.88 -19.57 10.55
CA ASN A 77 -24.11 -18.78 10.76
C ASN A 77 -24.03 -17.27 10.44
N VAL A 78 -23.14 -16.82 9.55
CA VAL A 78 -23.04 -15.36 9.26
C VAL A 78 -23.06 -15.05 7.75
N GLY A 79 -24.26 -14.76 7.24
CA GLY A 79 -24.50 -14.30 5.86
C GLY A 79 -23.95 -12.90 5.51
N PHE A 80 -23.21 -12.25 6.41
CA PHE A 80 -22.57 -10.96 6.17
C PHE A 80 -21.20 -10.90 6.86
N LEU A 81 -20.17 -11.39 6.17
CA LEU A 81 -18.79 -11.33 6.66
C LEU A 81 -18.22 -9.92 6.41
N ARG A 82 -18.17 -9.09 7.47
CA ARG A 82 -17.25 -7.95 7.52
C ARG A 82 -15.88 -8.49 7.89
N ALA A 83 -14.92 -8.38 6.99
CA ALA A 83 -13.57 -8.88 7.21
C ALA A 83 -12.56 -7.72 7.24
N ARG A 84 -11.49 -7.89 8.02
CA ARG A 84 -10.32 -7.02 7.98
C ARG A 84 -9.27 -7.71 7.15
N LEU A 85 -8.80 -7.05 6.10
CA LEU A 85 -7.74 -7.55 5.24
C LEU A 85 -6.42 -6.92 5.68
N LEU A 86 -5.42 -7.75 5.96
CA LEU A 86 -4.06 -7.30 6.24
C LEU A 86 -3.23 -7.40 4.96
N LEU A 87 -2.79 -6.26 4.43
CA LEU A 87 -1.96 -6.14 3.22
C LEU A 87 -0.69 -5.37 3.58
N CYS A 88 0.48 -6.01 3.51
CA CYS A 88 1.79 -5.36 3.76
C CYS A 88 1.81 -4.48 5.04
N GLY A 89 1.20 -4.95 6.13
CA GLY A 89 1.13 -4.23 7.40
C GLY A 89 0.00 -3.19 7.50
N LEU A 90 -0.69 -2.89 6.41
CA LEU A 90 -1.88 -2.06 6.40
C LEU A 90 -3.14 -2.89 6.66
N LEU A 91 -3.98 -2.41 7.57
CA LEU A 91 -5.26 -3.02 7.87
C LEU A 91 -6.38 -2.29 7.15
N ILE A 92 -6.97 -2.93 6.15
CA ILE A 92 -8.06 -2.35 5.35
C ILE A 92 -9.37 -3.04 5.72
N LEU A 93 -10.40 -2.23 5.98
CA LEU A 93 -11.75 -2.75 6.16
C LEU A 93 -12.33 -3.11 4.78
N CYS A 94 -12.65 -4.38 4.58
CA CYS A 94 -13.18 -4.87 3.31
C CYS A 94 -14.55 -5.51 3.51
N LYS A 95 -15.45 -5.27 2.55
CA LYS A 95 -16.73 -5.97 2.46
C LYS A 95 -16.62 -7.02 1.36
N LEU A 96 -16.84 -8.30 1.71
CA LEU A 96 -17.04 -9.36 0.72
C LEU A 96 -18.38 -9.11 0.02
N MET A 97 -18.33 -8.86 -1.28
CA MET A 97 -19.52 -8.51 -2.07
C MET A 97 -20.18 -9.73 -2.73
N ASN A 98 -19.40 -10.72 -3.14
CA ASN A 98 -19.89 -11.97 -3.74
C ASN A 98 -18.94 -13.10 -3.35
N PHE A 99 -19.50 -14.18 -2.84
CA PHE A 99 -18.80 -15.44 -2.58
C PHE A 99 -19.45 -16.48 -3.48
N ASN A 100 -18.79 -16.85 -4.57
CA ASN A 100 -19.23 -17.97 -5.38
C ASN A 100 -18.53 -19.21 -4.79
N CYS A 101 -19.30 -20.02 -4.06
CA CYS A 101 -18.95 -21.41 -3.75
C CYS A 101 -19.20 -22.29 -4.98
#